data_AF-A0A535H6V0-F1
#
_entry.id   AF-A0A535H6V0-F1
#
_cell.length_a   1.000
_cell.length_b   1.000
_cell.length_c   1.000
_cell.angle_alpha   90.00
_cell.angle_beta   90.00
_cell.angle_gamma   90.00
#
_symmetry.space_group_name_H-M   'P 1'
#
loop_
_entity.id
_entity.type
_entity.pdbx_description
1 polymer ?
#
loop_
_entity_poly.entity_id
_entity_poly.type
_entity_poly.pdbx_seq_one_letter_code
_entity_poly.pdbx_strand_id
1 'polypeptide(L)'
;MGRTEGELLMRFSAAAVAGVLAVVGGLGAFAPLLVQGASLDAAEQDLVARINAFRDARSLPALAVSDTLTAAAKWMSSDMGARNYFAHTSLDGRSPTQRMFDAGYPAFGTWTGEDLAAGYTTTADVLNGWINSPAHYAVLVNPHYHAIGIGRGYTAGSTYGWYWTADFGGVVDVVRAVPVARAATAAQAAPSFVATAQVALPPDSGYHASWTAQSPDPTLLAGEPATLVVALMNTGSRGWYRGVAYQEANLGTNDPRDEERPELAADWLSANRLASTTTDYVGPGEVGWFEFTVRAPSTAGDYRLGVRGVVDGSTWLEDDGIFFIIHVRAPAPTGSISFVR
;
A
#
# COMPACT_ATOMS: atom_id res chain seq x y z
N MET A 1 51.17 66.93 4.57
CA MET A 1 51.51 67.48 5.89
C MET A 1 50.65 68.72 6.08
N GLY A 2 49.73 68.74 7.05
CA GLY A 2 48.87 69.88 7.33
C GLY A 2 47.38 69.54 7.48
N ARG A 3 46.96 69.26 8.73
CA ARG A 3 45.56 69.44 9.22
C ARG A 3 45.25 70.96 9.19
N THR A 4 44.03 71.50 9.25
CA THR A 4 42.90 71.29 10.18
C THR A 4 41.77 72.27 9.77
N GLU A 5 40.51 71.91 10.08
CA GLU A 5 39.41 72.79 10.58
C GLU A 5 38.90 73.94 9.68
N GLY A 6 37.61 74.27 9.56
CA GLY A 6 36.37 73.86 10.20
C GLY A 6 35.26 74.85 9.79
N GLU A 7 33.99 74.51 10.13
CA GLU A 7 32.84 75.43 10.28
C GLU A 7 32.11 75.97 9.01
N LEU A 8 30.77 76.07 8.90
CA LEU A 8 29.61 75.79 9.77
C LEU A 8 28.30 76.06 8.96
N LEU A 9 27.16 75.52 9.42
CA LEU A 9 25.74 75.88 9.13
C LEU A 9 25.16 75.41 7.77
N MET A 10 23.91 74.96 7.61
CA MET A 10 22.70 75.09 8.42
C MET A 10 21.62 74.07 7.97
N ARG A 11 21.07 73.31 8.93
CA ARG A 11 19.65 72.95 9.16
C ARG A 11 18.75 72.58 7.97
N PHE A 12 18.11 71.41 8.03
CA PHE A 12 16.65 71.29 8.19
C PHE A 12 16.28 69.97 8.87
N SER A 13 15.38 70.09 9.84
CA SER A 13 14.81 69.03 10.67
C SER A 13 13.60 68.40 9.99
N ALA A 14 13.45 67.07 10.09
CA ALA A 14 12.18 66.40 10.35
C ALA A 14 12.45 64.92 10.66
N ALA A 15 12.15 64.51 11.88
CA ALA A 15 12.29 63.15 12.36
C ALA A 15 11.08 62.31 11.93
N ALA A 16 11.32 61.08 11.46
CA ALA A 16 10.40 59.97 11.66
C ALA A 16 11.19 58.65 11.65
N VAL A 17 11.05 57.92 12.74
CA VAL A 17 11.63 56.60 13.01
C VAL A 17 11.14 55.60 11.96
N ALA A 18 12.05 54.92 11.28
CA ALA A 18 11.76 53.69 10.55
C ALA A 18 12.87 52.68 10.86
N GLY A 19 12.46 51.53 11.39
CA GLY A 19 13.31 50.47 11.88
C GLY A 19 14.27 49.92 10.83
N VAL A 20 15.44 49.58 11.35
CA VAL A 20 16.48 48.78 10.72
C VAL A 20 15.94 47.36 10.50
N LEU A 21 15.90 46.87 9.26
CA LEU A 21 16.81 45.83 8.77
C LEU A 21 16.50 45.45 7.32
N ALA A 22 17.59 45.35 6.57
CA ALA A 22 17.63 45.05 5.16
C ALA A 22 17.10 43.64 4.82
N VAL A 23 16.48 43.58 3.64
CA VAL A 23 16.15 42.38 2.89
C VAL A 23 17.43 41.58 2.60
N VAL A 24 17.48 40.35 3.13
CA VAL A 24 18.25 39.21 2.62
C VAL A 24 17.29 38.03 2.80
N GLY A 25 16.68 37.47 1.77
CA GLY A 25 17.34 36.70 0.73
C GLY A 25 17.35 35.23 1.15
N GLY A 26 16.38 34.46 0.66
CA GLY A 26 16.34 33.00 0.83
C GLY A 26 15.00 32.46 1.27
N LEU A 27 14.08 32.27 0.33
CA LEU A 27 13.11 31.17 0.43
C LEU A 27 13.94 29.89 0.46
N GLY A 28 14.23 29.38 1.66
CA GLY A 28 14.86 28.09 1.83
C GLY A 28 13.96 27.04 1.20
N ALA A 29 14.40 26.49 0.06
CA ALA A 29 13.86 25.26 -0.46
C ALA A 29 13.87 24.24 0.67
N PHE A 30 12.70 23.68 1.00
CA PHE A 30 12.63 22.44 1.77
C PHE A 30 13.23 21.34 0.89
N ALA A 31 14.55 21.22 0.89
CA ALA A 31 15.20 20.00 0.44
C ALA A 31 14.81 18.92 1.47
N PRO A 32 14.22 17.79 1.05
CA PRO A 32 14.00 16.70 1.98
C PRO A 32 15.37 16.29 2.54
N LEU A 33 15.48 16.30 3.87
CA LEU A 33 16.67 15.91 4.60
C LEU A 33 16.91 14.42 4.28
N LEU A 34 17.83 14.12 3.37
CA LEU A 34 18.30 12.76 3.16
C LEU A 34 19.14 12.36 4.36
N VAL A 35 18.51 11.71 5.34
CA VAL A 35 19.20 11.02 6.42
C VAL A 35 19.78 9.72 5.84
N GLN A 36 21.07 9.47 6.06
CA GLN A 36 21.77 8.27 5.61
C GLN A 36 21.29 7.02 6.36
N GLY A 37 20.62 6.10 5.66
CA GLY A 37 20.41 4.72 6.12
C GLY A 37 20.12 3.71 5.00
N ALA A 38 19.40 4.11 3.95
CA ALA A 38 19.37 3.42 2.65
C ALA A 38 19.33 4.44 1.51
N SER A 39 20.42 4.59 0.75
CA SER A 39 20.38 5.45 -0.43
C SER A 39 19.49 4.80 -1.50
N LEU A 40 18.34 5.40 -1.79
CA LEU A 40 17.60 5.10 -3.02
C LEU A 40 18.47 5.48 -4.22
N ASP A 41 18.54 4.62 -5.23
CA ASP A 41 19.14 4.98 -6.50
C ASP A 41 18.21 5.90 -7.32
N ALA A 42 18.68 6.41 -8.45
CA ALA A 42 17.91 7.38 -9.26
C ALA A 42 16.54 6.83 -9.74
N ALA A 43 16.44 5.53 -10.02
CA ALA A 43 15.19 4.93 -10.45
C ALA A 43 14.26 4.67 -9.25
N GLU A 44 14.81 4.24 -8.12
CA GLU A 44 14.05 4.09 -6.88
C GLU A 44 13.47 5.45 -6.41
N GLN A 45 14.26 6.53 -6.49
CA GLN A 45 13.81 7.90 -6.21
C GLN A 45 12.71 8.36 -7.18
N ASP A 46 12.88 8.12 -8.48
CA ASP A 46 11.88 8.46 -9.49
C ASP A 46 10.56 7.70 -9.26
N LEU A 47 10.62 6.43 -8.86
CA LEU A 47 9.41 5.66 -8.54
C LEU A 47 8.67 6.23 -7.31
N VAL A 48 9.38 6.59 -6.23
CA VAL A 48 8.77 7.28 -5.08
C VAL A 48 8.10 8.59 -5.52
N ALA A 49 8.78 9.39 -6.34
CA ALA A 49 8.24 10.66 -6.82
C ALA A 49 6.95 10.46 -7.65
N ARG A 50 6.92 9.44 -8.52
CA ARG A 50 5.72 9.10 -9.30
C ARG A 50 4.56 8.62 -8.44
N ILE A 51 4.81 7.78 -7.45
CA ILE A 51 3.79 7.31 -6.50
C ILE A 51 3.22 8.49 -5.71
N ASN A 52 4.08 9.37 -5.19
CA ASN A 52 3.63 10.55 -4.47
C ASN A 52 2.85 11.53 -5.35
N ALA A 53 3.24 11.72 -6.61
CA ALA A 53 2.45 12.52 -7.57
C ALA A 53 1.09 11.87 -7.87
N PHE A 54 1.04 10.54 -8.00
CA PHE A 54 -0.21 9.80 -8.18
C PHE A 54 -1.15 9.94 -6.97
N ARG A 55 -0.60 9.92 -5.76
CA ARG A 55 -1.32 10.11 -4.49
C ARG A 55 -1.80 11.55 -4.31
N ASP A 56 -0.96 12.53 -4.61
CA ASP A 56 -1.29 13.96 -4.54
C ASP A 56 -2.47 14.32 -5.46
N ALA A 57 -2.49 13.79 -6.69
CA ALA A 57 -3.59 13.95 -7.64
C ALA A 57 -4.95 13.40 -7.13
N ARG A 58 -4.93 12.63 -6.04
CA ARG A 58 -6.11 12.04 -5.36
C ARG A 58 -6.30 12.57 -3.94
N SER A 59 -5.59 13.63 -3.55
CA SER A 59 -5.64 14.22 -2.21
C SER A 59 -5.27 13.24 -1.09
N LEU A 60 -4.41 12.26 -1.37
CA LEU A 60 -3.89 11.32 -0.38
C LEU A 60 -2.60 11.85 0.25
N PRO A 61 -2.31 11.52 1.52
CA PRO A 61 -1.05 11.90 2.17
C PRO A 61 0.17 11.39 1.40
N ALA A 62 1.17 12.26 1.23
CA ALA A 62 2.46 11.87 0.67
C ALA A 62 3.18 10.88 1.59
N LEU A 63 3.88 9.93 0.98
CA LEU A 63 4.67 8.91 1.65
C LEU A 63 6.09 9.41 1.87
N ALA A 64 6.59 9.30 3.10
CA ALA A 64 7.98 9.55 3.44
C ALA A 64 8.83 8.29 3.20
N VAL A 65 10.05 8.44 2.71
CA VAL A 65 10.95 7.30 2.52
C VAL A 65 11.40 6.79 3.88
N SER A 66 11.28 5.48 4.09
CA SER A 66 11.75 4.75 5.27
C SER A 66 12.94 3.88 4.92
N ASP A 67 14.02 3.99 5.69
CA ASP A 67 15.24 3.19 5.48
C ASP A 67 15.02 1.70 5.78
N THR A 68 14.20 1.38 6.78
CA THR A 68 13.91 -0.01 7.17
C THR A 68 13.01 -0.69 6.15
N LEU A 69 11.96 -0.01 5.65
CA LEU A 69 11.15 -0.50 4.53
C LEU A 69 11.99 -0.64 3.26
N THR A 70 12.87 0.33 2.98
CA THR A 70 13.77 0.26 1.81
C THR A 70 14.71 -0.93 1.89
N ALA A 71 15.23 -1.26 3.09
CA ALA A 71 16.06 -2.44 3.28
C ALA A 71 15.29 -3.75 3.03
N ALA A 72 14.05 -3.85 3.51
CA ALA A 72 13.17 -5.00 3.25
C ALA A 72 12.88 -5.17 1.75
N ALA A 73 12.49 -4.07 1.08
CA ALA A 73 12.17 -4.06 -0.34
C ALA A 73 13.38 -4.45 -1.21
N LYS A 74 14.57 -3.92 -0.90
CA LYS A 74 15.82 -4.27 -1.61
C LYS A 74 16.20 -5.73 -1.43
N TRP A 75 16.05 -6.24 -0.21
CA TRP A 75 16.26 -7.66 0.05
C TRP A 75 15.32 -8.51 -0.80
N MET A 76 14.03 -8.17 -0.84
CA MET A 76 13.01 -8.95 -1.56
C MET A 76 13.24 -8.97 -3.07
N SER A 77 13.55 -7.83 -3.68
CA SER A 77 13.86 -7.75 -5.11
C SER A 77 15.12 -8.53 -5.50
N SER A 78 16.17 -8.47 -4.67
CA SER A 78 17.39 -9.27 -4.87
C SER A 78 17.10 -10.76 -4.74
N ASP A 79 16.29 -11.12 -3.75
CA ASP A 79 15.95 -12.48 -3.41
C ASP A 79 15.10 -13.18 -4.49
N MET A 80 14.06 -12.50 -4.99
CA MET A 80 13.26 -12.96 -6.14
C MET A 80 14.11 -13.18 -7.38
N GLY A 81 15.04 -12.28 -7.68
CA GLY A 81 15.96 -12.41 -8.80
C GLY A 81 16.93 -13.58 -8.65
N ALA A 82 17.61 -13.67 -7.50
CA ALA A 82 18.62 -14.68 -7.23
C ALA A 82 18.05 -16.11 -7.18
N ARG A 83 16.80 -16.26 -6.72
CA ARG A 83 16.11 -17.55 -6.60
C ARG A 83 15.08 -17.80 -7.70
N ASN A 84 15.01 -16.89 -8.68
CA ASN A 84 14.18 -16.97 -9.87
C ASN A 84 12.69 -17.27 -9.61
N TYR A 85 12.05 -16.49 -8.74
CA TYR A 85 10.63 -16.62 -8.42
C TYR A 85 9.95 -15.24 -8.31
N PHE A 86 8.62 -15.21 -8.27
CA PHE A 86 7.84 -13.98 -8.09
C PHE A 86 6.62 -14.27 -7.20
N ALA A 87 6.68 -13.87 -5.93
CA ALA A 87 5.63 -14.07 -4.94
C ALA A 87 5.82 -13.13 -3.74
N HIS A 88 4.74 -12.73 -3.06
CA HIS A 88 4.80 -11.94 -1.83
C HIS A 88 5.44 -12.69 -0.66
N THR A 89 5.25 -14.00 -0.55
CA THR A 89 5.91 -14.83 0.46
C THR A 89 7.26 -15.29 -0.07
N SER A 90 8.33 -15.01 0.66
CA SER A 90 9.66 -15.52 0.27
C SER A 90 9.75 -17.02 0.48
N LEU A 91 10.58 -17.74 -0.29
CA LEU A 91 10.60 -19.23 -0.20
C LEU A 91 11.11 -19.77 1.14
N ASP A 92 11.63 -18.92 2.03
CA ASP A 92 11.93 -19.26 3.42
C ASP A 92 10.73 -19.09 4.37
N GLY A 93 9.55 -18.76 3.83
CA GLY A 93 8.27 -18.69 4.54
C GLY A 93 7.89 -17.31 5.10
N ARG A 94 8.73 -16.28 4.94
CA ARG A 94 8.44 -14.96 5.53
C ARG A 94 7.44 -14.16 4.69
N SER A 95 6.42 -13.61 5.36
CA SER A 95 5.47 -12.64 4.78
C SER A 95 6.15 -11.27 4.57
N PRO A 96 5.55 -10.35 3.78
CA PRO A 96 6.06 -8.99 3.63
C PRO A 96 6.20 -8.27 4.98
N THR A 97 5.17 -8.33 5.82
CA THR A 97 5.19 -7.75 7.17
C THR A 97 6.33 -8.31 8.01
N GLN A 98 6.58 -9.63 7.97
CA GLN A 98 7.72 -10.23 8.67
C GLN A 98 9.06 -9.71 8.15
N ARG A 99 9.22 -9.54 6.82
CA ARG A 99 10.46 -8.97 6.25
C ARG A 99 10.68 -7.53 6.66
N MET A 100 9.62 -6.71 6.66
CA MET A 100 9.67 -5.33 7.15
C MET A 100 10.07 -5.29 8.63
N PHE A 101 9.49 -6.18 9.45
CA PHE A 101 9.86 -6.33 10.86
C PHE A 101 11.32 -6.73 11.06
N ASP A 102 11.79 -7.74 10.31
CA ASP A 102 13.19 -8.20 10.35
C ASP A 102 14.17 -7.07 9.96
N ALA A 103 13.75 -6.17 9.08
CA ALA A 103 14.50 -4.98 8.68
C ALA A 103 14.44 -3.84 9.72
N GLY A 104 13.66 -4.00 10.79
CA GLY A 104 13.57 -3.07 11.92
C GLY A 104 12.38 -2.11 11.87
N TYR A 105 11.50 -2.22 10.86
CA TYR A 105 10.26 -1.45 10.79
C TYR A 105 9.26 -1.97 11.86
N PRO A 106 8.44 -1.11 12.51
CA PRO A 106 7.44 -1.55 13.49
C PRO A 106 6.21 -2.23 12.84
N ALA A 107 6.45 -3.17 11.93
CA ALA A 107 5.48 -3.71 10.98
C ALA A 107 4.22 -4.29 11.64
N PHE A 108 4.36 -5.04 12.74
CA PHE A 108 3.21 -5.62 13.46
C PHE A 108 2.41 -4.62 14.32
N GLY A 109 2.90 -3.39 14.46
CA GLY A 109 2.25 -2.34 15.25
C GLY A 109 1.59 -1.25 14.40
N THR A 110 1.51 -1.43 13.08
CA THR A 110 1.01 -0.42 12.15
C THR A 110 0.48 -1.07 10.88
N TRP A 111 -0.11 -0.26 9.99
CA TRP A 111 -0.53 -0.69 8.67
C TRP A 111 0.69 -1.03 7.82
N THR A 112 0.66 -2.17 7.12
CA THR A 112 1.67 -2.56 6.14
C THR A 112 1.03 -2.95 4.82
N GLY A 113 1.81 -2.88 3.73
CA GLY A 113 1.41 -3.30 2.40
C GLY A 113 2.64 -3.51 1.52
N GLU A 114 2.52 -4.30 0.45
CA GLU A 114 3.61 -4.53 -0.50
C GLU A 114 3.04 -4.58 -1.91
N ASP A 115 3.67 -3.85 -2.83
CA ASP A 115 3.48 -4.00 -4.27
C ASP A 115 4.74 -4.59 -4.90
N LEU A 116 4.58 -5.61 -5.75
CA LEU A 116 5.67 -6.26 -6.49
C LEU A 116 5.52 -6.06 -7.99
N ALA A 117 6.63 -5.93 -8.71
CA ALA A 117 6.63 -5.95 -10.18
C ALA A 117 7.87 -6.67 -10.72
N ALA A 118 7.75 -7.29 -11.88
CA ALA A 118 8.86 -7.98 -12.55
C ALA A 118 8.80 -7.77 -14.07
N GLY A 119 9.96 -7.74 -14.73
CA GLY A 119 10.06 -7.61 -16.19
C GLY A 119 9.97 -6.18 -16.73
N TYR A 120 9.55 -5.23 -15.91
CA TYR A 120 9.50 -3.81 -16.28
C TYR A 120 10.88 -3.16 -16.16
N THR A 121 11.26 -2.40 -17.19
CA THR A 121 12.55 -1.69 -17.25
C THR A 121 12.46 -0.23 -16.83
N THR A 122 11.25 0.35 -16.84
CA THR A 122 11.04 1.76 -16.45
C THR A 122 10.11 1.85 -15.25
N THR A 123 10.36 2.84 -14.40
CA THR A 123 9.54 3.21 -13.24
C THR A 123 8.12 3.65 -13.62
N ALA A 124 7.97 4.25 -14.81
CA ALA A 124 6.66 4.60 -15.35
C ALA A 124 5.82 3.36 -15.65
N ASP A 125 6.42 2.34 -16.26
CA ASP A 125 5.73 1.09 -16.57
C ASP A 125 5.44 0.28 -15.31
N VAL A 126 6.34 0.28 -14.32
CA VAL A 126 6.08 -0.31 -12.99
C VAL A 126 4.85 0.32 -12.35
N LEU A 127 4.82 1.65 -12.23
CA LEU A 127 3.67 2.33 -11.62
C LEU A 127 2.38 2.11 -12.45
N ASN A 128 2.45 2.16 -13.77
CA ASN A 128 1.29 1.87 -14.61
C ASN A 128 0.80 0.43 -14.44
N GLY A 129 1.70 -0.54 -14.28
CA GLY A 129 1.37 -1.92 -13.97
C GLY A 129 0.61 -2.04 -12.65
N TRP A 130 1.06 -1.35 -11.61
CA TRP A 130 0.37 -1.30 -10.32
C TRP A 130 -0.97 -0.57 -10.40
N ILE A 131 -1.05 0.57 -11.10
CA ILE A 131 -2.31 1.30 -11.29
C ILE A 131 -3.36 0.45 -12.02
N ASN A 132 -2.94 -0.33 -13.02
CA ASN A 132 -3.84 -1.17 -13.80
C ASN A 132 -4.18 -2.51 -13.12
N SER A 133 -3.60 -2.78 -11.95
CA SER A 133 -3.91 -3.95 -11.14
C SER A 133 -4.76 -3.56 -9.93
N PRO A 134 -6.00 -4.04 -9.81
CA PRO A 134 -6.88 -3.64 -8.70
C PRO A 134 -6.29 -3.85 -7.31
N ALA A 135 -5.53 -4.93 -7.10
CA ALA A 135 -4.87 -5.23 -5.82
C ALA A 135 -3.79 -4.20 -5.49
N HIS A 136 -2.86 -3.95 -6.42
CA HIS A 136 -1.79 -2.97 -6.22
C HIS A 136 -2.34 -1.53 -6.16
N TYR A 137 -3.36 -1.20 -6.97
CA TYR A 137 -4.03 0.09 -6.90
C TYR A 137 -4.58 0.37 -5.49
N ALA A 138 -5.21 -0.64 -4.85
CA ALA A 138 -5.74 -0.51 -3.50
C ALA A 138 -4.64 -0.20 -2.46
N VAL A 139 -3.44 -0.76 -2.60
CA VAL A 139 -2.27 -0.40 -1.79
C VAL A 139 -1.86 1.05 -2.05
N LEU A 140 -1.72 1.44 -3.32
CA LEU A 140 -1.32 2.80 -3.71
C LEU A 140 -2.28 3.89 -3.21
N VAL A 141 -3.58 3.60 -3.06
CA VAL A 141 -4.58 4.57 -2.60
C VAL A 141 -4.94 4.49 -1.12
N ASN A 142 -4.34 3.57 -0.36
CA ASN A 142 -4.66 3.43 1.06
C ASN A 142 -4.22 4.70 1.84
N PRO A 143 -5.13 5.40 2.53
CA PRO A 143 -4.82 6.63 3.25
C PRO A 143 -4.06 6.40 4.56
N HIS A 144 -4.03 5.16 5.07
CA HIS A 144 -3.35 4.81 6.31
C HIS A 144 -1.83 4.69 6.16
N TYR A 145 -1.31 4.67 4.93
CA TYR A 145 0.13 4.66 4.69
C TYR A 145 0.72 6.07 4.73
N HIS A 146 1.85 6.17 5.42
CA HIS A 146 2.63 7.40 5.60
C HIS A 146 4.12 7.20 5.28
N ALA A 147 4.58 5.96 5.17
CA ALA A 147 5.95 5.58 4.85
C ALA A 147 6.02 4.63 3.66
N ILE A 148 7.12 4.69 2.92
CA ILE A 148 7.42 3.81 1.78
C ILE A 148 8.90 3.42 1.74
N GLY A 149 9.19 2.20 1.32
CA GLY A 149 10.51 1.75 0.90
C GLY A 149 10.47 1.17 -0.51
N ILE A 150 11.47 1.50 -1.34
CA ILE A 150 11.59 0.95 -2.70
C ILE A 150 12.87 0.15 -2.82
N GLY A 151 12.76 -1.04 -3.40
CA GLY A 151 13.88 -1.85 -3.82
C GLY A 151 13.75 -2.29 -5.26
N ARG A 152 14.88 -2.37 -5.95
CA ARG A 152 14.95 -3.05 -7.25
C ARG A 152 16.20 -3.90 -7.39
N GLY A 153 16.11 -4.96 -8.17
CA GLY A 153 17.22 -5.87 -8.45
C GLY A 153 17.20 -6.36 -9.90
N TYR A 154 18.37 -6.41 -10.53
CA TYR A 154 18.56 -7.06 -11.82
C TYR A 154 19.37 -8.34 -11.66
N THR A 155 18.83 -9.46 -12.12
CA THR A 155 19.53 -10.75 -12.16
C THR A 155 19.59 -11.24 -13.60
N ALA A 156 20.79 -11.22 -14.18
CA ALA A 156 21.01 -11.76 -15.52
C ALA A 156 20.67 -13.26 -15.57
N GLY A 157 19.85 -13.66 -16.53
CA GLY A 157 19.44 -15.06 -16.71
C GLY A 157 18.27 -15.52 -15.83
N SER A 158 17.71 -14.66 -14.97
CA SER A 158 16.42 -14.94 -14.35
C SER A 158 15.27 -14.74 -15.36
N THR A 159 14.10 -15.29 -15.05
CA THR A 159 12.89 -15.25 -15.89
C THR A 159 12.49 -13.83 -16.28
N TYR A 160 12.64 -12.87 -15.35
CA TYR A 160 12.14 -11.51 -15.54
C TYR A 160 13.24 -10.45 -15.67
N GLY A 161 14.50 -10.79 -15.36
CA GLY A 161 15.62 -9.83 -15.35
C GLY A 161 15.50 -8.81 -14.23
N TRP A 162 14.57 -7.86 -14.34
CA TRP A 162 14.27 -6.85 -13.32
C TRP A 162 13.15 -7.27 -12.38
N TYR A 163 13.34 -6.98 -11.09
CA TYR A 163 12.36 -7.14 -10.02
C TYR A 163 12.30 -5.85 -9.22
N TRP A 164 11.10 -5.49 -8.78
CA TRP A 164 10.78 -4.28 -8.03
C TRP A 164 9.88 -4.64 -6.86
N THR A 165 10.12 -3.99 -5.73
CA THR A 165 9.33 -4.09 -4.51
C THR A 165 9.08 -2.68 -3.97
N ALA A 166 7.83 -2.38 -3.64
CA ALA A 166 7.44 -1.21 -2.88
C ALA A 166 6.77 -1.66 -1.58
N ASP A 167 7.41 -1.43 -0.46
CA ASP A 167 6.90 -1.72 0.88
C ASP A 167 6.29 -0.46 1.48
N PHE A 168 5.07 -0.56 2.03
CA PHE A 168 4.30 0.54 2.58
C PHE A 168 4.09 0.38 4.07
N GLY A 169 4.06 1.50 4.78
CA GLY A 169 3.95 1.53 6.23
C GLY A 169 3.10 2.68 6.77
N GLY A 170 2.36 2.43 7.86
CA GLY A 170 1.51 3.44 8.50
C GLY A 170 2.22 4.36 9.50
N VAL A 171 3.53 4.25 9.70
CA VAL A 171 4.31 5.11 10.58
C VAL A 171 5.57 5.56 9.83
N VAL A 172 5.85 6.85 9.87
CA VAL A 172 7.16 7.36 9.44
C VAL A 172 8.16 7.05 10.54
N ASP A 173 8.96 6.00 10.37
CA ASP A 173 10.00 5.65 11.32
C ASP A 173 11.24 6.55 11.09
N VAL A 174 11.60 7.31 12.11
CA VAL A 174 12.90 7.98 12.14
C VAL A 174 13.97 6.92 12.40
N VAL A 175 15.02 6.95 11.57
CA VAL A 175 16.24 6.14 11.67
C VAL A 175 16.55 5.78 13.12
N ARG A 176 16.46 4.49 13.49
CA ARG A 176 17.18 4.02 14.66
C ARG A 176 18.66 4.19 14.36
N ALA A 177 19.33 5.01 15.15
CA ALA A 177 20.77 5.20 15.07
C ALA A 177 21.49 3.83 15.03
N VAL A 178 22.27 3.64 13.96
CA VAL A 178 23.30 2.62 13.73
C VAL A 178 22.79 1.18 13.46
N PRO A 179 23.24 0.52 12.37
CA PRO A 179 22.97 -0.90 12.13
C PRO A 179 23.69 -1.75 13.18
N VAL A 180 22.95 -2.61 13.89
CA VAL A 180 23.54 -3.69 14.69
C VAL A 180 24.12 -4.70 13.71
N ALA A 181 25.44 -4.62 13.49
CA ALA A 181 26.17 -5.69 12.84
C ALA A 181 25.97 -6.99 13.65
N ARG A 182 25.44 -8.01 12.99
CA ARG A 182 25.23 -9.34 13.55
C ARG A 182 26.58 -9.94 13.98
N ALA A 183 26.85 -10.00 15.28
CA ALA A 183 27.79 -10.97 15.84
C ALA A 183 27.02 -12.25 16.15
N ALA A 184 27.44 -13.34 15.51
CA ALA A 184 27.00 -14.68 15.85
C ALA A 184 27.42 -15.06 17.28
N THR A 185 26.65 -16.01 17.84
CA THR A 185 26.93 -16.82 19.04
C THR A 185 27.00 -16.12 20.39
N ALA A 186 25.93 -16.27 21.19
CA ALA A 186 25.93 -16.91 22.51
C ALA A 186 24.64 -16.51 23.25
N ALA A 187 23.96 -17.51 23.82
CA ALA A 187 22.82 -17.29 24.69
C ALA A 187 23.28 -16.61 26.00
N GLN A 188 22.79 -15.40 26.31
CA GLN A 188 22.50 -15.04 27.70
C GLN A 188 21.52 -13.86 27.84
N ALA A 189 20.59 -14.10 28.77
CA ALA A 189 19.52 -13.30 29.37
C ALA A 189 19.41 -11.80 29.03
N ALA A 190 18.22 -11.41 28.56
CA ALA A 190 17.78 -10.04 28.40
C ALA A 190 17.48 -9.36 29.77
N PRO A 191 17.83 -8.08 29.97
CA PRO A 191 17.14 -7.24 30.94
C PRO A 191 15.83 -6.77 30.32
N SER A 192 14.72 -7.14 30.97
CA SER A 192 13.37 -6.74 30.62
C SER A 192 13.16 -5.25 30.83
N PHE A 193 12.92 -4.52 29.75
CA PHE A 193 12.00 -3.38 29.77
C PHE A 193 10.88 -3.68 28.79
N VAL A 194 9.89 -4.42 29.27
CA VAL A 194 8.59 -4.51 28.61
C VAL A 194 7.87 -3.20 28.93
N ALA A 195 7.97 -2.22 28.03
CA ALA A 195 6.87 -1.28 27.91
C ALA A 195 5.73 -2.09 27.30
N THR A 196 4.73 -2.44 28.13
CA THR A 196 3.49 -3.01 27.64
C THR A 196 2.82 -1.97 26.76
N ALA A 197 3.00 -2.08 25.44
CA ALA A 197 2.04 -1.51 24.52
C ALA A 197 0.69 -2.15 24.87
N GLN A 198 -0.25 -1.35 25.37
CA GLN A 198 -1.63 -1.78 25.46
C GLN A 198 -2.21 -1.79 24.05
N VAL A 199 -1.90 -2.85 23.29
CA VAL A 199 -2.84 -3.29 22.26
C VAL A 199 -4.08 -3.68 23.06
N ALA A 200 -5.20 -2.98 22.84
CA ALA A 200 -6.47 -3.48 23.33
C ALA A 200 -6.60 -4.90 22.76
N LEU A 201 -6.44 -5.91 23.61
CA LEU A 201 -6.78 -7.27 23.23
C LEU A 201 -8.23 -7.19 22.73
N PRO A 202 -8.54 -7.69 21.52
CA PRO A 202 -9.91 -7.96 21.15
C PRO A 202 -10.52 -8.73 22.32
N PRO A 203 -11.72 -8.34 22.81
CA PRO A 203 -12.30 -8.88 24.04
C PRO A 203 -12.54 -10.40 23.98
N ASP A 204 -12.38 -11.03 22.82
CA ASP A 204 -12.61 -12.42 22.51
C ASP A 204 -11.43 -13.09 21.76
N SER A 205 -11.15 -14.34 22.15
CA SER A 205 -10.15 -15.20 21.54
C SER A 205 -10.65 -15.80 20.21
N GLY A 206 -10.92 -14.97 19.21
CA GLY A 206 -11.62 -15.35 17.99
C GLY A 206 -10.95 -14.91 16.68
N TYR A 207 -11.64 -15.21 15.57
CA TYR A 207 -11.38 -14.61 14.28
C TYR A 207 -12.15 -13.30 14.19
N HIS A 208 -11.43 -12.21 13.92
CA HIS A 208 -12.00 -10.88 13.74
C HIS A 208 -11.31 -10.22 12.56
N ALA A 209 -12.04 -9.37 11.85
CA ALA A 209 -11.52 -8.53 10.81
C ALA A 209 -11.99 -7.08 10.97
N SER A 210 -11.28 -6.18 10.31
CA SER A 210 -11.81 -4.86 9.98
C SER A 210 -11.47 -4.53 8.54
N TRP A 211 -12.42 -3.94 7.82
CA TRP A 211 -12.19 -3.43 6.48
C TRP A 211 -11.01 -2.44 6.44
N THR A 212 -10.17 -2.58 5.43
CA THR A 212 -8.99 -1.74 5.20
C THR A 212 -9.11 -0.96 3.90
N ALA A 213 -9.44 -1.65 2.82
CA ALA A 213 -9.55 -1.07 1.49
C ALA A 213 -10.38 -1.98 0.57
N GLN A 214 -10.83 -1.43 -0.56
CA GLN A 214 -11.39 -2.19 -1.67
C GLN A 214 -11.07 -1.50 -3.00
N SER A 215 -11.15 -2.25 -4.11
CA SER A 215 -11.10 -1.66 -5.45
C SER A 215 -12.31 -0.74 -5.70
N PRO A 216 -12.24 0.20 -6.65
CA PRO A 216 -13.39 1.03 -7.01
C PRO A 216 -14.52 0.23 -7.67
N ASP A 217 -15.71 0.83 -7.72
CA ASP A 217 -16.87 0.30 -8.43
C ASP A 217 -16.62 0.18 -9.94
N PRO A 218 -16.84 -1.00 -10.56
CA PRO A 218 -16.55 -1.21 -11.98
C PRO A 218 -17.67 -0.65 -12.87
N THR A 219 -17.29 -0.13 -14.05
CA THR A 219 -18.22 0.16 -15.15
C THR A 219 -17.90 -0.73 -16.35
N LEU A 220 -18.87 -1.53 -16.76
CA LEU A 220 -18.68 -2.65 -17.69
C LEU A 220 -19.73 -2.67 -18.79
N LEU A 221 -19.37 -3.24 -19.95
CA LEU A 221 -20.33 -3.68 -20.94
C LEU A 221 -20.90 -5.05 -20.59
N ALA A 222 -22.08 -5.36 -21.10
CA ALA A 222 -22.72 -6.66 -20.90
C ALA A 222 -21.76 -7.84 -21.23
N GLY A 223 -21.59 -8.76 -20.27
CA GLY A 223 -20.72 -9.94 -20.38
C GLY A 223 -19.23 -9.70 -20.06
N GLU A 224 -18.80 -8.45 -19.93
CA GLU A 224 -17.41 -8.09 -19.62
C GLU A 224 -17.03 -8.50 -18.19
N PRO A 225 -15.87 -9.14 -17.98
CA PRO A 225 -15.39 -9.45 -16.65
C PRO A 225 -14.68 -8.26 -16.00
N ALA A 226 -14.73 -8.16 -14.67
CA ALA A 226 -13.91 -7.24 -13.89
C ALA A 226 -13.40 -7.89 -12.62
N THR A 227 -12.10 -7.74 -12.35
CA THR A 227 -11.48 -8.18 -11.11
C THR A 227 -11.67 -7.11 -10.04
N LEU A 228 -12.18 -7.53 -8.89
CA LEU A 228 -12.42 -6.71 -7.70
C LEU A 228 -11.60 -7.25 -6.54
N VAL A 229 -11.26 -6.35 -5.61
CA VAL A 229 -10.43 -6.67 -4.46
C VAL A 229 -11.03 -6.10 -3.19
N VAL A 230 -10.99 -6.89 -2.12
CA VAL A 230 -11.27 -6.45 -0.74
C VAL A 230 -10.06 -6.76 0.12
N ALA A 231 -9.67 -5.82 0.97
CA ALA A 231 -8.60 -5.96 1.94
C ALA A 231 -9.18 -5.90 3.36
N LEU A 232 -8.96 -6.96 4.14
CA LEU A 232 -9.40 -7.05 5.52
C LEU A 232 -8.18 -7.21 6.43
N MET A 233 -8.04 -6.34 7.43
CA MET A 233 -7.06 -6.52 8.50
C MET A 233 -7.59 -7.55 9.48
N ASN A 234 -6.78 -8.55 9.84
CA ASN A 234 -7.10 -9.49 10.89
C ASN A 234 -6.94 -8.80 12.25
N THR A 235 -8.05 -8.37 12.83
CA THR A 235 -8.08 -7.77 14.17
C THR A 235 -8.17 -8.82 15.26
N GLY A 236 -8.30 -10.11 14.92
CA GLY A 236 -8.47 -11.20 15.86
C GLY A 236 -7.15 -11.69 16.44
N SER A 237 -7.26 -12.67 17.35
CA SER A 237 -6.09 -13.34 17.95
C SER A 237 -5.69 -14.62 17.22
N ARG A 238 -6.53 -15.10 16.29
CA ARG A 238 -6.28 -16.26 15.45
C ARG A 238 -5.91 -15.84 14.03
N GLY A 239 -4.81 -16.38 13.51
CA GLY A 239 -4.43 -16.19 12.11
C GLY A 239 -5.33 -16.97 11.15
N TRP A 240 -5.46 -16.47 9.93
CA TRP A 240 -6.20 -17.14 8.86
C TRP A 240 -5.23 -17.99 8.04
N TYR A 241 -5.57 -19.26 7.81
CA TYR A 241 -4.76 -20.18 7.04
C TYR A 241 -5.52 -20.63 5.79
N ARG A 242 -5.01 -20.30 4.60
CA ARG A 242 -5.59 -20.74 3.33
C ARG A 242 -5.58 -22.27 3.25
N GLY A 243 -6.65 -22.86 2.76
CA GLY A 243 -6.81 -24.30 2.60
C GLY A 243 -6.90 -25.11 3.90
N VAL A 244 -6.94 -24.46 5.07
CA VAL A 244 -7.11 -25.14 6.36
C VAL A 244 -8.55 -24.96 6.84
N ALA A 245 -9.28 -26.07 6.91
CA ALA A 245 -10.67 -26.08 7.36
C ALA A 245 -10.83 -25.39 8.72
N TYR A 246 -11.88 -24.58 8.86
CA TYR A 246 -12.18 -23.79 10.07
C TYR A 246 -11.16 -22.71 10.43
N GLN A 247 -10.18 -22.44 9.56
CA GLN A 247 -9.16 -21.39 9.74
C GLN A 247 -8.97 -20.52 8.51
N GLU A 248 -9.48 -20.94 7.36
CA GLU A 248 -9.48 -20.16 6.14
C GLU A 248 -10.53 -19.05 6.19
N ALA A 249 -10.07 -17.80 6.05
CA ALA A 249 -10.95 -16.68 5.79
C ALA A 249 -11.26 -16.61 4.29
N ASN A 250 -12.56 -16.49 3.99
CA ASN A 250 -13.15 -16.32 2.68
C ASN A 250 -14.00 -15.04 2.65
N LEU A 251 -14.35 -14.59 1.46
CA LEU A 251 -15.31 -13.52 1.23
C LEU A 251 -16.63 -14.13 0.75
N GLY A 252 -17.72 -13.89 1.48
CA GLY A 252 -19.07 -14.36 1.13
C GLY A 252 -20.00 -13.22 0.73
N THR A 253 -21.09 -13.56 0.03
CA THR A 253 -22.16 -12.58 -0.27
C THR A 253 -22.87 -12.15 1.01
N ASN A 254 -23.17 -10.86 1.10
CA ASN A 254 -23.88 -10.23 2.20
C ASN A 254 -24.94 -9.27 1.67
N ASP A 255 -25.95 -8.98 2.50
CA ASP A 255 -27.08 -8.10 2.16
C ASP A 255 -27.84 -8.48 0.87
N PRO A 256 -28.50 -9.66 0.83
CA PRO A 256 -28.68 -10.63 1.92
C PRO A 256 -27.50 -11.61 2.08
N ARG A 257 -27.28 -12.04 3.33
CA ARG A 257 -26.24 -13.01 3.67
C ARG A 257 -26.47 -14.35 2.99
N ASP A 258 -25.40 -14.90 2.40
CA ASP A 258 -25.38 -16.17 1.67
C ASP A 258 -26.30 -16.21 0.44
N GLU A 259 -26.80 -15.07 -0.05
CA GLU A 259 -27.56 -15.02 -1.30
C GLU A 259 -26.68 -15.49 -2.47
N GLU A 260 -27.16 -16.45 -3.25
CA GLU A 260 -26.46 -16.91 -4.45
C GLU A 260 -26.58 -15.87 -5.57
N ARG A 261 -25.45 -15.51 -6.17
CA ARG A 261 -25.33 -14.54 -7.27
C ARG A 261 -24.63 -15.17 -8.49
N PRO A 262 -25.14 -16.29 -9.04
CA PRO A 262 -24.49 -17.00 -10.14
C PRO A 262 -24.37 -16.16 -11.41
N GLU A 263 -25.19 -15.12 -11.56
CA GLU A 263 -25.11 -14.19 -12.68
C GLU A 263 -23.87 -13.28 -12.64
N LEU A 264 -23.28 -13.08 -11.46
CA LEU A 264 -22.05 -12.32 -11.25
C LEU A 264 -20.82 -13.22 -11.10
N ALA A 265 -20.99 -14.45 -10.61
CA ALA A 265 -19.92 -15.36 -10.25
C ALA A 265 -19.09 -15.86 -11.46
N ALA A 266 -17.97 -15.18 -11.76
CA ALA A 266 -17.12 -15.56 -12.89
C ALA A 266 -16.06 -16.61 -12.54
N ASP A 267 -15.34 -16.40 -11.44
CA ASP A 267 -14.26 -17.27 -10.93
C ASP A 267 -14.43 -17.58 -9.44
N TRP A 268 -15.65 -17.39 -8.92
CA TRP A 268 -15.92 -17.53 -7.49
C TRP A 268 -15.79 -18.98 -7.04
N LEU A 269 -15.43 -19.20 -5.77
CA LEU A 269 -15.40 -20.53 -5.15
C LEU A 269 -16.76 -21.23 -5.21
N SER A 270 -17.85 -20.48 -5.07
CA SER A 270 -19.23 -20.88 -5.31
C SER A 270 -20.10 -19.65 -5.63
N ALA A 271 -21.38 -19.85 -5.95
CA ALA A 271 -22.29 -18.74 -6.25
C ALA A 271 -22.48 -17.72 -5.10
N ASN A 272 -22.07 -18.05 -3.87
CA ASN A 272 -22.13 -17.17 -2.69
C ASN A 272 -20.81 -17.10 -1.90
N ARG A 273 -19.72 -17.70 -2.41
CA ARG A 273 -18.37 -17.63 -1.85
C ARG A 273 -17.42 -17.16 -2.93
N LEU A 274 -16.93 -15.94 -2.79
CA LEU A 274 -16.22 -15.22 -3.83
C LEU A 274 -14.78 -15.72 -3.92
N ALA A 275 -13.99 -15.52 -2.86
CA ALA A 275 -12.58 -15.85 -2.87
C ALA A 275 -12.03 -16.12 -1.46
N SER A 276 -10.90 -16.80 -1.40
CA SER A 276 -10.05 -16.94 -0.21
C SER A 276 -8.95 -15.89 -0.22
N THR A 277 -8.36 -15.61 0.95
CA THR A 277 -7.18 -14.73 1.10
C THR A 277 -6.07 -15.08 0.10
N THR A 278 -5.43 -14.17 -0.63
CA THR A 278 -4.42 -14.50 -1.67
C THR A 278 -3.09 -15.02 -1.10
N THR A 279 -2.85 -14.83 0.20
CA THR A 279 -1.68 -15.34 0.92
C THR A 279 -2.03 -16.61 1.70
N ASP A 280 -1.04 -17.46 1.95
CA ASP A 280 -1.26 -18.72 2.67
C ASP A 280 -1.56 -18.53 4.16
N TYR A 281 -1.09 -17.42 4.75
CA TYR A 281 -1.32 -17.05 6.14
C TYR A 281 -1.55 -15.55 6.29
N VAL A 282 -2.48 -15.18 7.17
CA VAL A 282 -2.75 -13.79 7.61
C VAL A 282 -2.84 -13.77 9.13
N GLY A 283 -1.79 -13.34 9.80
CA GLY A 283 -1.70 -13.25 11.25
C GLY A 283 -2.45 -12.06 11.85
N PRO A 284 -2.60 -12.01 13.19
CA PRO A 284 -3.12 -10.83 13.90
C PRO A 284 -2.37 -9.54 13.51
N GLY A 285 -3.13 -8.52 13.14
CA GLY A 285 -2.64 -7.22 12.65
C GLY A 285 -2.25 -7.21 11.16
N GLU A 286 -2.24 -8.35 10.47
CA GLU A 286 -1.92 -8.41 9.03
C GLU A 286 -3.16 -8.20 8.17
N VAL A 287 -2.96 -7.74 6.93
CA VAL A 287 -4.03 -7.56 5.93
C VAL A 287 -4.11 -8.78 5.03
N GLY A 288 -5.27 -9.42 4.99
CA GLY A 288 -5.64 -10.44 4.03
C GLY A 288 -6.34 -9.82 2.81
N TRP A 289 -5.86 -10.17 1.63
CA TRP A 289 -6.39 -9.69 0.36
C TRP A 289 -7.29 -10.73 -0.28
N PHE A 290 -8.45 -10.32 -0.78
CA PHE A 290 -9.43 -11.19 -1.44
C PHE A 290 -9.62 -10.67 -2.86
N GLU A 291 -9.22 -11.46 -3.85
CA GLU A 291 -9.34 -11.12 -5.27
C GLU A 291 -10.37 -12.04 -5.93
N PHE A 292 -11.37 -11.46 -6.59
CA PHE A 292 -12.43 -12.20 -7.27
C PHE A 292 -12.90 -11.44 -8.51
N THR A 293 -13.41 -12.17 -9.49
CA THR A 293 -13.90 -11.62 -10.75
C THR A 293 -15.42 -11.66 -10.80
N VAL A 294 -16.02 -10.53 -11.16
CA VAL A 294 -17.43 -10.45 -11.50
C VAL A 294 -17.62 -10.46 -13.01
N ARG A 295 -18.70 -11.07 -13.49
CA ARG A 295 -19.15 -10.95 -14.88
C ARG A 295 -20.34 -10.01 -14.94
N ALA A 296 -20.27 -9.01 -15.81
CA ALA A 296 -21.40 -8.11 -16.04
C ALA A 296 -22.62 -8.88 -16.60
N PRO A 297 -23.80 -8.76 -16.00
CA PRO A 297 -25.04 -9.33 -16.55
C PRO A 297 -25.36 -8.81 -17.95
N SER A 298 -26.23 -9.54 -18.67
CA SER A 298 -26.64 -9.14 -20.04
C SER A 298 -27.53 -7.90 -20.08
N THR A 299 -28.20 -7.59 -18.97
CA THR A 299 -29.12 -6.47 -18.84
C THR A 299 -28.35 -5.26 -18.30
N ALA A 300 -28.52 -4.10 -18.94
CA ALA A 300 -27.94 -2.86 -18.44
C ALA A 300 -28.63 -2.45 -17.13
N GLY A 301 -27.85 -1.93 -16.18
CA GLY A 301 -28.33 -1.57 -14.86
C GLY A 301 -27.21 -1.50 -13.83
N ASP A 302 -27.55 -1.08 -12.63
CA ASP A 302 -26.64 -1.03 -11.49
C ASP A 302 -26.92 -2.22 -10.59
N TYR A 303 -25.91 -3.06 -10.36
CA TYR A 303 -26.03 -4.28 -9.56
C TYR A 303 -25.25 -4.12 -8.26
N ARG A 304 -25.97 -4.11 -7.14
CA ARG A 304 -25.35 -4.11 -5.81
C ARG A 304 -24.86 -5.50 -5.44
N LEU A 305 -23.63 -5.59 -4.98
CA LEU A 305 -23.03 -6.80 -4.42
C LEU A 305 -22.49 -6.46 -3.02
N GLY A 306 -23.23 -6.84 -1.98
CA GLY A 306 -22.71 -6.79 -0.61
C GLY A 306 -21.80 -7.97 -0.34
N VAL A 307 -20.73 -7.75 0.42
CA VAL A 307 -19.75 -8.79 0.76
C VAL A 307 -19.33 -8.69 2.21
N ARG A 308 -18.93 -9.82 2.80
CA ARG A 308 -18.46 -9.87 4.18
C ARG A 308 -17.48 -11.02 4.36
N GLY A 309 -16.50 -10.83 5.23
CA GLY A 309 -15.55 -11.88 5.58
C GLY A 309 -16.22 -13.01 6.35
N VAL A 310 -15.80 -14.25 6.09
CA VAL A 310 -16.30 -15.46 6.76
C VAL A 310 -15.17 -16.46 6.92
N VAL A 311 -15.03 -17.03 8.12
CA VAL A 311 -14.24 -18.25 8.31
C VAL A 311 -15.22 -19.42 8.27
N ASP A 312 -15.27 -20.10 7.12
CA ASP A 312 -16.29 -21.11 6.86
C ASP A 312 -16.28 -22.24 7.91
N GLY A 313 -17.47 -22.62 8.35
CA GLY A 313 -17.66 -23.58 9.45
C GLY A 313 -17.34 -23.04 10.84
N SER A 314 -16.88 -21.79 10.97
CA SER A 314 -16.60 -21.15 12.26
C SER A 314 -17.48 -19.94 12.51
N THR A 315 -17.28 -18.83 11.79
CA THR A 315 -18.01 -17.58 12.03
C THR A 315 -17.96 -16.64 10.85
N TRP A 316 -18.97 -15.79 10.73
CA TRP A 316 -18.85 -14.56 9.95
C TRP A 316 -17.99 -13.56 10.74
N LEU A 317 -17.09 -12.88 10.04
CA LEU A 317 -16.29 -11.78 10.59
C LEU A 317 -17.16 -10.53 10.71
N GLU A 318 -16.63 -9.42 11.17
CA GLU A 318 -17.35 -8.16 11.38
C GLU A 318 -18.07 -7.68 10.11
N ASP A 319 -19.19 -6.99 10.31
CA ASP A 319 -19.95 -6.38 9.21
C ASP A 319 -19.57 -4.92 9.07
N ASP A 320 -18.58 -4.64 8.22
CA ASP A 320 -18.18 -3.27 7.88
C ASP A 320 -19.02 -2.66 6.76
N GLY A 321 -20.12 -3.33 6.34
CA GLY A 321 -21.01 -2.84 5.30
C GLY A 321 -20.34 -2.72 3.93
N ILE A 322 -19.44 -3.65 3.60
CA ILE A 322 -18.66 -3.65 2.36
C ILE A 322 -19.58 -3.99 1.19
N PHE A 323 -19.58 -3.16 0.15
CA PHE A 323 -20.35 -3.42 -1.06
C PHE A 323 -19.66 -2.86 -2.31
N PHE A 324 -20.07 -3.37 -3.46
CA PHE A 324 -19.78 -2.82 -4.78
C PHE A 324 -21.07 -2.47 -5.51
N ILE A 325 -21.02 -1.44 -6.35
CA ILE A 325 -22.01 -1.17 -7.39
C ILE A 325 -21.38 -1.49 -8.76
N ILE A 326 -21.89 -2.52 -9.41
CA ILE A 326 -21.42 -2.93 -10.74
C ILE A 326 -22.31 -2.21 -11.76
N HIS A 327 -21.74 -1.23 -12.46
CA HIS A 327 -22.45 -0.44 -13.46
C HIS A 327 -22.39 -1.11 -14.83
N VAL A 328 -23.47 -1.72 -15.28
CA VAL A 328 -23.56 -2.34 -16.61
C VAL A 328 -24.18 -1.36 -17.61
N ARG A 329 -23.42 -1.02 -18.66
CA ARG A 329 -23.85 -0.10 -19.72
C ARG A 329 -24.29 -0.87 -20.96
N ALA A 330 -25.32 -0.36 -21.62
CA ALA A 330 -25.76 -0.88 -22.91
C ALA A 330 -24.66 -0.61 -23.98
N PRO A 331 -24.45 -1.53 -24.93
CA PRO A 331 -23.62 -1.25 -26.09
C PRO A 331 -24.13 -0.01 -26.83
N ALA A 332 -23.22 0.84 -27.32
CA ALA A 332 -23.62 1.97 -28.15
C ALA A 332 -24.45 1.46 -29.35
N PRO A 333 -25.53 2.15 -29.76
CA PRO A 333 -26.27 1.76 -30.94
C PRO A 333 -25.32 1.77 -32.14
N THR A 334 -25.12 0.62 -32.78
CA THR A 334 -24.51 0.58 -34.11
C THR A 334 -25.45 1.33 -35.04
N GLY A 335 -25.09 2.57 -35.39
CA GLY A 335 -25.85 3.36 -36.35
C GLY A 335 -26.01 2.56 -37.64
N SER A 336 -27.25 2.18 -37.96
CA SER A 336 -27.59 1.65 -39.27
C SER A 336 -27.41 2.79 -40.27
N ILE A 337 -26.34 2.73 -41.06
CA ILE A 337 -26.20 3.57 -42.25
C ILE A 337 -27.23 3.04 -43.25
N SER A 338 -28.44 3.59 -43.23
CA SER A 338 -29.44 3.34 -44.25
C SER A 338 -29.02 4.09 -45.52
N PHE A 339 -28.55 3.36 -46.53
CA PHE A 339 -28.45 3.92 -47.88
C PHE A 339 -29.86 4.03 -48.46
N VAL A 340 -30.41 5.25 -48.45
CA VAL A 340 -31.57 5.57 -49.29
C VAL A 340 -31.09 5.56 -50.73
N ARG A 341 -31.76 4.77 -51.58
CA ARG A 341 -31.51 4.65 -53.03
C ARG A 341 -31.65 5.97 -53.77
#